data_AF-A0A6G2KCR1-F1
#
_entry.id   AF-A0A6G2KCR1-F1
#
_cell.length_a   1.000
_cell.length_b   1.000
_cell.length_c   1.000
_cell.angle_alpha   90.00
_cell.angle_beta   90.00
_cell.angle_gamma   90.00
#
_symmetry.space_group_name_H-M   'P 1'
#
loop_
_entity.id
_entity.type
_entity.pdbx_description
1 polymer ?
#
loop_
_entity_poly.entity_id
_entity_poly.type
_entity_poly.pdbx_seq_one_letter_code
_entity_poly.pdbx_strand_id
1 'polypeptide(L)'
;MLPDRCSIIHDHQRCPNPPHYVVSVKSGDDEYMVGVACTMHEAAVSKKVADLQGQNRIPKGAIKFVELHQVGTDCIRADPDDRIQMDPFD
;
A
#
# COMPACT_ATOMS: atom_id res chain seq x y z
N MET A 1 2.14 -6.02 -7.52
CA MET A 1 2.34 -4.60 -7.90
C MET A 1 1.28 -3.78 -7.19
N LEU A 2 1.68 -2.79 -6.39
CA LEU A 2 0.75 -1.82 -5.81
C LEU A 2 0.35 -0.79 -6.87
N PRO A 3 -0.80 -0.12 -6.75
CA PRO A 3 -1.19 0.92 -7.67
C PRO A 3 -0.21 2.10 -7.63
N ASP A 4 0.03 2.73 -8.79
CA ASP A 4 0.92 3.90 -8.87
C ASP A 4 0.26 5.20 -8.36
N ARG A 5 -1.05 5.16 -8.06
CA ARG A 5 -1.85 6.34 -7.69
C ARG A 5 -2.75 6.05 -6.49
N CYS A 6 -2.99 7.09 -5.71
CA CYS A 6 -3.98 7.11 -4.63
C CYS A 6 -5.39 6.71 -5.14
N SER A 7 -6.16 6.02 -4.29
CA SER A 7 -7.51 5.53 -4.63
C SER A 7 -8.61 6.60 -4.63
N ILE A 8 -8.30 7.84 -4.26
CA ILE A 8 -9.28 8.93 -4.20
C ILE A 8 -9.53 9.54 -5.58
N ILE A 9 -10.82 9.77 -5.86
CA ILE A 9 -11.31 10.53 -7.02
C ILE A 9 -11.94 11.81 -6.48
N HIS A 10 -11.47 12.95 -6.98
CA HIS A 10 -12.02 14.28 -6.70
C HIS A 10 -12.40 14.93 -8.03
N ASP A 11 -13.61 15.48 -8.14
CA ASP A 11 -14.12 16.10 -9.38
C ASP A 11 -13.91 15.25 -10.65
N HIS A 12 -14.19 13.95 -10.55
CA HIS A 12 -13.98 12.95 -11.63
C HIS A 12 -12.52 12.74 -12.05
N GLN A 13 -11.55 13.35 -11.38
CA GLN A 13 -10.13 13.15 -11.61
C GLN A 13 -9.54 12.26 -10.52
N ARG A 14 -8.73 11.28 -10.93
CA ARG A 14 -7.95 10.48 -9.99
C ARG A 14 -6.83 11.32 -9.41
N CYS A 15 -6.64 11.23 -8.10
CA CYS A 15 -5.49 11.85 -7.46
C CYS A 15 -4.19 11.39 -8.16
N PRO A 16 -3.32 12.32 -8.59
CA PRO A 16 -2.09 11.97 -9.30
C PRO A 16 -0.98 11.48 -8.37
N ASN A 17 -1.12 11.70 -7.05
CA ASN A 17 -0.07 11.40 -6.09
C ASN A 17 0.08 9.88 -5.89
N PRO A 18 1.32 9.39 -5.73
CA PRO A 18 1.56 8.00 -5.37
C PRO A 18 0.98 7.70 -3.99
N PRO A 19 0.58 6.45 -3.73
CA PRO A 19 0.13 6.05 -2.41
C PRO A 19 1.29 6.02 -1.42
N HIS A 20 1.02 6.48 -0.21
CA HIS A 20 1.91 6.43 0.95
C HIS A 20 1.45 5.40 1.98
N TYR A 21 0.14 5.08 1.97
CA TYR A 21 -0.47 4.18 2.92
C TYR A 21 -1.27 3.08 2.23
N VAL A 22 -1.22 1.88 2.78
CA VAL A 22 -2.28 0.87 2.66
C VAL A 22 -3.29 1.13 3.75
N VAL A 23 -4.56 1.13 3.36
CA VAL A 23 -5.68 1.31 4.28
C VAL A 23 -6.38 -0.02 4.46
N SER A 24 -6.51 -0.45 5.70
CA SER A 24 -7.21 -1.67 6.09
C SER A 24 -8.22 -1.41 7.19
N VAL A 25 -9.18 -2.33 7.34
CA VAL A 25 -10.12 -2.36 8.45
C VAL A 25 -9.91 -3.65 9.22
N LYS A 26 -9.56 -3.53 10.50
CA LYS A 26 -9.47 -4.67 11.41
C LYS A 26 -10.82 -4.91 12.09
N SER A 27 -11.41 -6.08 11.89
CA SER A 27 -12.70 -6.48 12.45
C SER A 27 -12.53 -7.83 13.17
N GLY A 28 -12.55 -7.80 14.50
CA GLY A 28 -12.21 -8.99 15.30
C GLY A 28 -10.77 -9.44 15.04
N ASP A 29 -10.64 -10.70 14.62
CA ASP A 29 -9.36 -11.34 14.28
C ASP A 29 -8.98 -11.18 12.80
N ASP A 30 -9.90 -10.68 11.97
CA ASP A 30 -9.71 -10.49 10.54
C ASP A 30 -9.24 -9.05 10.20
N GLU A 31 -8.50 -8.92 9.09
CA GLU A 31 -8.06 -7.64 8.55
C GLU A 31 -8.32 -7.56 7.04
N TYR A 32 -9.06 -6.53 6.62
CA TYR A 32 -9.49 -6.36 5.24
C TYR A 32 -8.84 -5.12 4.63
N MET A 33 -8.06 -5.30 3.57
CA MET A 33 -7.53 -4.19 2.79
C MET A 33 -8.68 -3.52 2.01
N VAL A 34 -8.84 -2.20 2.18
CA VAL A 34 -9.91 -1.43 1.54
C VAL A 34 -9.41 -0.45 0.48
N GLY A 35 -8.12 -0.11 0.49
CA GLY A 35 -7.53 0.73 -0.55
C GLY A 35 -6.14 1.24 -0.22
N VAL A 36 -5.67 2.19 -1.03
CA VAL A 36 -4.41 2.90 -0.83
C VAL A 36 -4.60 4.42 -0.87
N ALA A 37 -3.87 5.15 -0.04
CA ALA A 37 -4.03 6.58 0.13
C ALA A 37 -2.67 7.30 0.09
N CYS A 38 -2.65 8.54 -0.42
CA CYS A 38 -1.52 9.45 -0.19
C CYS A 38 -1.72 10.23 1.12
N THR A 39 -0.65 10.88 1.61
CA THR A 39 -0.66 11.65 2.86
C THR A 39 -1.71 12.74 2.90
N MET A 40 -1.94 13.42 1.78
CA MET A 40 -2.95 14.49 1.68
C MET A 40 -4.39 14.00 1.82
N HIS A 41 -4.66 12.72 1.56
CA HIS A 41 -6.02 12.17 1.49
C HIS A 41 -6.36 11.22 2.65
N GLU A 42 -5.51 11.13 3.68
CA GLU A 42 -5.73 10.26 4.84
C GLU A 42 -7.06 10.54 5.54
N ALA A 43 -7.35 11.81 5.84
CA ALA A 43 -8.61 12.23 6.48
C ALA A 43 -9.84 11.95 5.59
N ALA A 44 -9.73 12.20 4.29
CA ALA A 44 -10.80 11.95 3.33
C ALA A 44 -11.13 10.47 3.21
N VAL A 45 -10.10 9.60 3.17
CA VAL A 45 -10.26 8.15 3.15
C VAL A 45 -10.85 7.66 4.46
N SER A 46 -10.36 8.14 5.61
CA SER A 46 -10.89 7.78 6.93
C SER A 46 -12.39 8.07 7.03
N LYS A 47 -12.82 9.27 6.60
CA LYS A 47 -14.23 9.62 6.55
C LYS A 47 -15.03 8.70 5.63
N LYS A 48 -14.50 8.43 4.42
CA LYS A 48 -15.18 7.57 3.45
C LYS A 48 -15.35 6.14 3.95
N VAL A 49 -14.32 5.59 4.61
CA VAL A 49 -14.36 4.26 5.22
C VAL A 49 -15.38 4.23 6.35
N ALA A 50 -15.41 5.26 7.22
CA ALA A 50 -16.41 5.37 8.28
C ALA A 50 -17.85 5.42 7.72
N ASP A 51 -18.09 6.20 6.66
CA ASP A 51 -19.40 6.27 5.99
C ASP A 51 -19.81 4.89 5.43
N LEU A 52 -18.87 4.17 4.82
CA LEU A 52 -19.12 2.83 4.26
C LEU A 52 -19.38 1.78 5.35
N GLN A 53 -18.71 1.87 6.51
CA GLN A 53 -19.01 1.04 7.68
C GLN A 53 -20.41 1.34 8.22
N GLY A 54 -20.80 2.62 8.27
CA GLY A 54 -22.16 3.05 8.67
C GLY A 54 -23.25 2.51 7.75
N GLN A 55 -22.96 2.41 6.45
CA GLN A 55 -23.85 1.82 5.44
C GLN A 55 -23.80 0.28 5.40
N ASN A 56 -23.03 -0.37 6.28
CA ASN A 56 -22.76 -1.82 6.28
C ASN A 56 -22.24 -2.36 4.93
N ARG A 57 -21.54 -1.53 4.15
CA ARG A 57 -20.94 -1.93 2.86
C ARG A 57 -19.57 -2.56 3.03
N ILE A 58 -18.91 -2.28 4.15
CA ILE A 58 -17.65 -2.89 4.57
C ILE A 58 -17.75 -3.28 6.06
N PRO A 59 -16.95 -4.23 6.55
CA PRO A 59 -16.97 -4.67 7.94
C PRO A 59 -16.76 -3.51 8.92
N LYS A 60 -17.47 -3.52 10.05
CA LYS A 60 -17.25 -2.56 11.13
C LYS A 60 -15.96 -2.90 11.85
N GLY A 61 -15.11 -1.91 12.09
CA GLY A 61 -13.79 -2.17 12.66
C GLY A 61 -12.90 -0.94 12.72
N ALA A 62 -11.74 -1.12 13.33
CA ALA A 62 -10.74 -0.06 13.42
C ALA A 62 -10.06 0.14 12.07
N ILE A 63 -10.01 1.39 11.60
CA ILE A 63 -9.29 1.78 10.39
C ILE A 63 -7.80 1.81 10.75
N LYS A 64 -6.96 1.17 9.93
CA LYS A 64 -5.51 1.22 10.04
C LYS A 64 -4.91 1.80 8.77
N PHE A 65 -3.86 2.59 8.97
CA PHE A 65 -2.99 3.09 7.91
C PHE A 65 -1.61 2.49 8.13
N VAL A 66 -1.12 1.76 7.13
CA VAL A 66 0.22 1.15 7.14
C VAL A 66 1.06 1.84 6.07
N GLU A 67 2.19 2.39 6.47
CA GLU A 67 3.11 3.06 5.55
C GLU A 67 3.68 2.11 4.51
N LEU A 68 3.75 2.60 3.27
CA LEU A 68 4.33 1.90 2.15
C LEU A 68 5.78 2.32 1.98
N HIS A 69 6.68 1.36 2.18
CA HIS A 69 8.07 1.49 1.77
C HIS A 69 8.24 0.85 0.39
N GLN A 70 8.56 1.66 -0.63
CA GLN A 70 8.93 1.10 -1.94
C GLN A 70 10.25 0.35 -1.80
N VAL A 71 10.21 -0.95 -2.09
CA VAL A 71 11.41 -1.78 -2.25
C VAL A 71 11.58 -2.05 -3.73
N GLY A 72 12.56 -1.41 -4.35
CA GLY A 72 13.03 -1.74 -5.69
C GLY A 72 14.06 -2.86 -5.58
N THR A 73 13.78 -4.02 -6.16
CA THR A 73 14.80 -5.06 -6.34
C THR A 73 15.22 -5.05 -7.80
N ASP A 74 16.50 -4.75 -8.06
CA ASP A 74 17.06 -5.01 -9.38
C ASP A 74 17.11 -6.53 -9.59
N CYS A 75 16.50 -7.00 -10.68
CA CYS A 75 16.60 -8.38 -11.10
C CYS A 75 18.02 -8.63 -11.63
N ILE A 76 18.95 -8.93 -10.72
CA ILE A 76 20.30 -9.35 -11.10
C ILE A 76 20.20 -10.78 -11.62
N ARG A 77 20.39 -10.96 -12.93
CA ARG A 77 20.70 -12.28 -13.48
C ARG A 77 22.15 -12.56 -13.11
N ALA A 78 22.39 -13.37 -12.09
CA ALA A 78 23.69 -13.96 -11.91
C ALA A 78 23.87 -14.97 -13.04
N ASP A 79 24.59 -14.60 -14.10
CA ASP A 79 25.12 -15.61 -14.99
C ASP A 79 26.07 -16.50 -14.15
N PRO A 80 26.08 -17.83 -14.33
CA PRO A 80 27.01 -18.69 -13.60
C PRO A 80 28.48 -18.23 -13.73
N ASP A 81 28.84 -17.50 -14.79
CA ASP A 81 30.17 -16.92 -15.01
C ASP A 81 30.44 -15.61 -14.21
N ASP A 82 29.40 -14.96 -13.68
CA ASP A 82 29.51 -13.74 -12.84
C ASP A 82 29.85 -14.05 -11.36
N ARG A 83 30.06 -15.33 -11.03
CA ARG A 83 30.47 -15.76 -9.69
C ARG A 83 31.94 -15.41 -9.48
N ILE A 84 32.20 -14.27 -8.84
CA ILE A 84 33.54 -13.95 -8.34
C ILE A 84 33.89 -14.97 -7.24
N GLN A 85 34.76 -15.93 -7.57
CA GLN A 85 35.36 -16.82 -6.59
C GLN A 85 36.36 -15.97 -5.78
N MET A 86 35.99 -15.62 -4.55
CA MET A 86 36.95 -15.03 -3.62
C MET A 86 37.87 -16.16 -3.16
N ASP A 87 39.12 -16.17 -3.63
CA ASP A 87 40.11 -17.12 -3.16
C ASP A 87 40.44 -16.84 -1.68
N PRO A 88 40.50 -17.87 -0.82
CA PRO A 88 40.85 -17.68 0.57
C PRO A 88 42.36 -17.45 0.70
N PHE A 89 42.71 -16.27 1.21
CA PHE A 89 43.99 -15.90 1.83
C PHE A 89 45.21 -15.71 0.92
N ASP A 90 45.79 -14.51 0.95
CA ASP A 90 47.23 -14.28 0.81
C ASP A 90 47.77 -13.87 2.19
#